data_AF-A0A0T1WFI2-F1
#
_entry.id   AF-A0A0T1WFI2-F1
#
_cell.length_a   1.000
_cell.length_b   1.000
_cell.length_c   1.000
_cell.angle_alpha   90.00
_cell.angle_beta   90.00
_cell.angle_gamma   90.00
#
_symmetry.space_group_name_H-M   'P 1'
#
loop_
_entity.id
_entity.type
_entity.pdbx_description
1 polymer ?
#
loop_
_entity_poly.entity_id
_entity_poly.type
_entity_poly.pdbx_seq_one_letter_code
_entity_poly.pdbx_strand_id
1 'polypeptide(L)'
;MGNRAYGNRWLVCELHFERQLREPRKYAKLFFLDEAVAFAAGHRPCPTCRRHSYKPYMDALRFEYAVDTAAELDNLLTGLRRAPRPRMAFGALPDGAFFELDDGDYRVLWRGALHRWTPEGYTDPVAVGSLDIDEAVVLTPDPSVVALRHGYPIVVHPSIGDAS
;
A
#
# COMPACT_ATOMS: atom_id res chain seq x y z
N MET A 1 0.43 7.79 -26.19
CA MET A 1 -0.61 7.87 -25.14
C MET A 1 -0.56 9.26 -24.51
N GLY A 2 -1.62 10.04 -24.74
CA GLY A 2 -1.69 11.47 -24.44
C GLY A 2 -1.77 11.81 -22.95
N ASN A 3 -1.31 13.02 -22.67
CA ASN A 3 -1.37 13.74 -21.41
C ASN A 3 -2.84 13.96 -20.99
N ARG A 4 -3.53 12.95 -20.44
CA ARG A 4 -4.87 13.14 -19.89
C ARG A 4 -4.75 13.87 -18.56
N ALA A 5 -4.98 15.18 -18.61
CA ALA A 5 -5.37 16.00 -17.47
C ALA A 5 -6.66 15.43 -16.83
N TYR A 6 -6.74 15.54 -15.51
CA TYR A 6 -7.88 15.26 -14.63
C TYR A 6 -8.25 13.79 -14.40
N GLY A 7 -7.72 13.27 -13.29
CA GLY A 7 -8.17 12.10 -12.55
C GLY A 7 -7.28 11.99 -11.30
N ASN A 8 -7.86 11.71 -10.13
CA ASN A 8 -7.10 11.50 -8.89
C ASN A 8 -6.31 10.18 -8.99
N ARG A 9 -5.14 10.23 -9.63
CA ARG A 9 -4.28 9.06 -9.83
C ARG A 9 -3.25 8.99 -8.73
N TRP A 10 -3.57 8.25 -7.68
CA TRP A 10 -2.67 7.98 -6.56
C TRP A 10 -1.83 6.75 -6.90
N LEU A 11 -0.68 7.00 -7.54
CA LEU A 11 0.17 5.95 -8.10
C LEU A 11 1.51 5.88 -7.40
N VAL A 12 1.95 4.67 -7.06
CA VAL A 12 3.36 4.41 -6.78
C VAL A 12 4.08 4.10 -8.09
N CYS A 13 5.14 4.86 -8.38
CA CYS A 13 5.89 4.79 -9.63
C CYS A 13 7.33 4.33 -9.38
N GLU A 14 7.91 3.68 -10.38
CA GLU A 14 9.35 3.43 -10.44
C GLU A 14 10.11 4.76 -10.51
N LEU A 15 11.22 4.87 -9.76
CA LEU A 15 12.03 6.08 -9.70
C LEU A 15 12.74 6.33 -11.03
N HIS A 16 13.36 5.28 -11.57
CA HIS A 16 14.19 5.32 -12.77
C HIS A 16 13.47 4.69 -13.96
N PHE A 17 12.36 5.30 -14.38
CA PHE A 17 11.65 4.87 -15.59
C PHE A 17 11.87 5.85 -16.74
N GLU A 18 12.72 5.47 -17.67
CA GLU A 18 12.89 6.20 -18.93
C GLU A 18 11.61 6.12 -19.76
N ARG A 19 11.06 7.29 -20.06
CA ARG A 19 9.95 7.44 -21.00
C ARG A 19 10.34 8.53 -21.97
N GLN A 20 10.12 8.28 -23.26
CA GLN A 20 10.03 9.34 -24.25
C GLN A 20 8.74 10.15 -24.00
N LEU A 21 8.79 11.06 -23.03
CA LEU A 21 7.70 11.99 -22.75
C LEU A 21 7.77 13.13 -23.75
N ARG A 22 6.74 13.28 -24.59
CA ARG A 22 6.59 14.46 -25.46
C ARG A 22 6.23 15.74 -24.69
N GLU A 23 5.78 15.61 -23.43
CA GLU A 23 5.37 16.73 -22.58
C GLU A 23 5.74 16.52 -21.10
N PRO A 24 5.95 17.60 -20.32
CA PRO A 24 6.22 17.51 -18.88
C PRO A 24 5.08 16.83 -18.09
N ARG A 25 5.45 16.08 -17.04
CA ARG A 25 4.49 15.46 -16.11
C ARG A 25 3.73 16.56 -15.32
N LYS A 26 2.41 16.38 -15.14
CA LYS A 26 1.53 17.28 -14.36
C LYS A 26 1.11 16.69 -13.00
N TYR A 27 2.02 16.04 -12.27
CA TYR A 27 1.71 15.46 -10.95
C TYR A 27 2.85 15.69 -9.95
N ALA A 28 2.50 15.77 -8.66
CA ALA A 28 3.46 15.87 -7.57
C ALA A 28 4.26 14.57 -7.45
N LYS A 29 5.59 14.66 -7.32
CA LYS A 29 6.45 13.53 -7.01
C LYS A 29 6.44 13.33 -5.50
N LEU A 30 5.60 12.41 -5.02
CA LEU A 30 5.74 11.88 -3.67
C LEU A 30 6.69 10.70 -3.72
N PHE A 31 7.69 10.71 -2.83
CA PHE A 31 8.60 9.60 -2.64
C PHE A 31 8.14 8.85 -1.40
N PHE A 32 7.86 7.56 -1.56
CA PHE A 32 7.57 6.66 -0.46
C PHE A 32 8.85 5.91 -0.11
N LEU A 33 9.02 5.59 1.17
CA LEU A 33 10.11 4.75 1.65
C LEU A 33 10.10 3.40 0.92
N ASP A 34 8.92 2.80 0.77
CA ASP A 34 8.70 1.56 0.03
C ASP A 34 7.25 1.47 -0.49
N GLU A 35 6.86 0.28 -0.96
CA GLU A 35 5.52 0.04 -1.47
C GLU A 35 4.47 -0.12 -0.36
N ALA A 36 4.82 -0.71 0.79
CA ALA A 36 3.90 -0.86 1.91
C ALA A 36 3.43 0.50 2.44
N VAL A 37 4.34 1.48 2.57
CA VAL A 37 4.01 2.86 2.90
C VAL A 37 3.14 3.50 1.83
N ALA A 38 3.44 3.24 0.54
CA ALA A 38 2.61 3.77 -0.54
C ALA A 38 1.18 3.20 -0.49
N PHE A 39 1.02 1.92 -0.17
CA PHE A 39 -0.29 1.26 -0.03
C PHE A 39 -1.03 1.76 1.20
N ALA A 40 -0.36 1.96 2.33
CA ALA A 40 -0.93 2.62 3.52
C ALA A 40 -1.40 4.05 3.22
N ALA A 41 -0.67 4.75 2.35
CA ALA A 41 -1.09 6.03 1.79
C ALA A 41 -2.12 5.89 0.65
N GLY A 42 -2.73 4.72 0.43
CA GLY A 42 -3.77 4.51 -0.58
C GLY A 42 -3.34 4.67 -2.04
N HIS A 43 -2.06 4.47 -2.36
CA HIS A 43 -1.56 4.43 -3.72
C HIS A 43 -1.58 3.00 -4.26
N ARG A 44 -1.83 2.86 -5.56
CA ARG A 44 -1.72 1.59 -6.29
C ARG A 44 -0.52 1.57 -7.23
N PRO A 45 -0.06 0.40 -7.69
CA PRO A 45 1.02 0.35 -8.67
C PRO A 45 0.66 1.08 -9.98
N CYS A 46 1.62 1.82 -10.52
CA CYS A 46 1.45 2.51 -11.79
C CYS A 46 1.34 1.48 -12.94
N PRO A 47 0.28 1.52 -13.77
CA PRO A 47 0.07 0.54 -14.84
C PRO A 47 1.05 0.73 -16.01
N THR A 48 1.83 1.82 -16.00
CA THR A 48 2.89 2.02 -16.99
C THR A 48 4.26 1.56 -16.48
N CYS A 49 4.83 2.26 -15.50
CA CYS A 49 6.23 2.01 -15.11
C CYS A 49 6.37 0.79 -14.18
N ARG A 50 5.33 0.46 -13.41
CA ARG A 50 5.28 -0.70 -12.53
C ARG A 50 4.29 -1.73 -13.05
N ARG A 51 4.24 -1.94 -14.38
CA ARG A 51 3.30 -2.88 -15.01
C ARG A 51 3.45 -4.31 -14.47
N HIS A 52 4.68 -4.71 -14.12
CA HIS A 52 4.99 -6.00 -13.49
C HIS A 52 4.35 -6.16 -12.11
N SER A 53 4.15 -5.07 -11.37
CA SER A 53 3.43 -5.05 -10.08
C SER A 53 1.93 -4.84 -10.27
N TYR A 54 1.54 -3.97 -11.20
CA TYR A 54 0.13 -3.62 -11.43
C TYR A 54 -0.72 -4.83 -11.82
N LYS A 55 -0.21 -5.71 -12.68
CA LYS A 55 -0.97 -6.89 -13.11
C LYS A 55 -1.24 -7.85 -11.93
N PRO A 56 -0.23 -8.33 -11.18
CA PRO A 56 -0.47 -9.13 -9.98
C PRO A 56 -1.37 -8.46 -8.95
N TYR A 57 -1.23 -7.13 -8.75
CA TYR A 57 -2.12 -6.40 -7.85
C TYR A 57 -3.59 -6.48 -8.30
N MET A 58 -3.86 -6.23 -9.57
CA MET A 58 -5.20 -6.35 -10.15
C MET A 58 -5.72 -7.79 -10.12
N ASP A 59 -4.87 -8.78 -10.41
CA ASP A 59 -5.25 -10.18 -10.40
C ASP A 59 -5.62 -10.63 -8.97
N ALA A 60 -4.88 -10.17 -7.95
CA ALA A 60 -5.11 -10.49 -6.54
C ALA A 60 -6.34 -9.77 -5.96
N LEU A 61 -6.54 -8.47 -6.24
CA LEU A 61 -7.70 -7.75 -5.71
C LEU A 61 -9.03 -8.27 -6.26
N ARG A 62 -9.02 -8.80 -7.49
CA ARG A 62 -10.22 -9.30 -8.20
C ARG A 62 -10.82 -10.58 -7.60
N PHE A 63 -10.13 -11.21 -6.65
CA PHE A 63 -10.74 -12.28 -5.87
C PHE A 63 -11.94 -11.81 -5.05
N GLU A 64 -11.97 -10.54 -4.63
CA GLU A 64 -13.06 -10.00 -3.80
C GLU A 64 -13.69 -8.72 -4.37
N TYR A 65 -13.03 -8.05 -5.32
CA TYR A 65 -13.50 -6.79 -5.91
C TYR A 65 -13.80 -6.91 -7.41
N ALA A 66 -15.00 -6.48 -7.81
CA ALA A 66 -15.37 -6.32 -9.22
C ALA A 66 -14.79 -5.00 -9.78
N VAL A 67 -13.51 -5.00 -10.14
CA VAL A 67 -12.80 -3.85 -10.69
C VAL A 67 -12.01 -4.26 -11.93
N ASP A 68 -12.37 -3.68 -13.08
CA ASP A 68 -11.79 -4.06 -14.37
C ASP A 68 -10.77 -3.04 -14.88
N THR A 69 -10.92 -1.79 -14.46
CA THR A 69 -10.14 -0.67 -14.98
C THR A 69 -9.36 0.05 -13.89
N ALA A 70 -8.25 0.67 -14.32
CA ALA A 70 -7.46 1.54 -13.46
C ALA A 70 -8.27 2.73 -12.90
N ALA A 71 -9.28 3.19 -13.65
CA ALA A 71 -10.12 4.32 -13.27
C ALA A 71 -11.15 3.95 -12.18
N GLU A 72 -11.75 2.76 -12.28
CA GLU A 72 -12.62 2.22 -11.21
C GLU A 72 -11.84 2.07 -9.90
N LEU A 73 -10.63 1.51 -9.98
CA LEU A 73 -9.75 1.39 -8.82
C LEU A 73 -9.36 2.76 -8.23
N ASP A 74 -9.02 3.75 -9.07
CA ASP A 74 -8.72 5.10 -8.62
C ASP A 74 -9.90 5.75 -7.87
N ASN A 75 -11.12 5.54 -8.36
CA ASN A 75 -12.34 6.04 -7.73
C ASN A 75 -12.59 5.35 -6.38
N LEU A 76 -12.45 4.03 -6.32
CA LEU A 76 -12.59 3.24 -5.10
C LEU A 76 -11.60 3.70 -4.02
N LEU A 77 -10.31 3.79 -4.36
CA LEU A 77 -9.26 4.23 -3.42
C LEU A 77 -9.45 5.69 -3.00
N THR A 78 -9.87 6.57 -3.92
CA THR A 78 -10.19 7.97 -3.58
C THR A 78 -11.33 8.08 -2.57
N GLY A 79 -12.36 7.24 -2.70
CA GLY A 79 -13.46 7.17 -1.74
C GLY A 79 -12.97 6.74 -0.36
N LEU A 80 -12.19 5.67 -0.29
CA LEU A 80 -11.67 5.11 0.97
C LEU A 80 -10.74 6.08 1.70
N ARG A 81 -9.93 6.86 0.97
CA ARG A 81 -9.08 7.90 1.57
C ARG A 81 -9.83 9.02 2.30
N ARG A 82 -11.09 9.25 1.93
CA ARG A 82 -11.94 10.30 2.52
C ARG A 82 -12.86 9.74 3.60
N ALA A 83 -13.01 8.42 3.65
CA ALA A 83 -13.77 7.75 4.68
C ALA A 83 -12.95 7.64 5.98
N PRO A 84 -13.62 7.47 7.13
CA PRO A 84 -12.95 7.02 8.35
C PRO A 84 -12.18 5.72 8.11
N ARG A 85 -11.02 5.58 8.76
CA ARG A 85 -10.25 4.34 8.70
C ARG A 85 -11.05 3.19 9.33
N PRO A 86 -11.14 2.01 8.68
CA PRO A 86 -11.86 0.89 9.24
C PRO A 86 -11.11 0.29 10.43
N ARG A 87 -11.87 -0.31 11.35
CA ARG A 87 -11.33 -1.25 12.33
C ARG A 87 -11.48 -2.66 11.77
N MET A 88 -10.45 -3.47 11.92
CA MET A 88 -10.44 -4.87 11.48
C MET A 88 -9.88 -5.75 12.59
N ALA A 89 -10.36 -7.00 12.64
CA ALA A 89 -9.75 -8.03 13.49
C ALA A 89 -8.27 -8.16 13.15
N PHE A 90 -7.40 -8.02 14.16
CA PHE A 90 -5.96 -7.98 13.96
C PHE A 90 -5.44 -9.28 13.34
N GLY A 91 -5.98 -10.43 13.77
CA GLY A 91 -5.65 -11.74 13.21
C GLY A 91 -6.04 -11.95 11.74
N ALA A 92 -6.79 -11.04 11.13
CA ALA A 92 -7.16 -11.08 9.71
C ALA A 92 -6.28 -10.18 8.82
N LEU A 93 -5.31 -9.47 9.41
CA LEU A 93 -4.39 -8.61 8.69
C LEU A 93 -3.31 -9.46 8.00
N PRO A 94 -3.05 -9.24 6.69
CA PRO A 94 -1.96 -9.89 5.99
C PRO A 94 -0.63 -9.17 6.23
N ASP A 95 0.48 -9.86 5.93
CA ASP A 95 1.80 -9.24 5.85
C ASP A 95 1.79 -8.04 4.89
N GLY A 96 2.45 -6.96 5.30
CA GLY A 96 2.51 -5.68 4.60
C GLY A 96 1.35 -4.74 4.89
N ALA A 97 0.37 -5.14 5.70
CA ALA A 97 -0.71 -4.25 6.14
C ALA A 97 -0.22 -3.29 7.23
N PHE A 98 -0.53 -2.01 7.07
CA PHE A 98 -0.29 -0.98 8.08
C PHE A 98 -1.52 -0.78 8.95
N PHE A 99 -1.28 -0.62 10.25
CA PHE A 99 -2.29 -0.31 11.25
C PHE A 99 -1.72 0.67 12.29
N GLU A 100 -2.62 1.29 13.05
CA GLU A 100 -2.29 2.19 14.16
C GLU A 100 -2.49 1.42 15.47
N LEU A 101 -1.41 1.30 16.25
CA LEU A 101 -1.40 0.60 17.53
C LEU A 101 -1.92 1.51 18.64
N ASP A 102 -1.40 2.74 18.68
CA ASP A 102 -1.78 3.84 19.57
C ASP A 102 -1.71 5.16 18.78
N ASP A 103 -2.17 6.27 19.36
CA ASP A 103 -2.17 7.60 18.70
C ASP A 103 -0.79 7.97 18.15
N GLY A 104 -0.65 7.95 16.81
CA GLY A 104 0.60 8.23 16.12
C GLY A 104 1.65 7.11 16.13
N ASP A 105 1.35 5.92 16.68
CA ASP A 105 2.19 4.72 16.54
C ASP A 105 1.69 3.86 15.36
N TYR A 106 2.28 4.11 14.18
CA TYR A 106 1.98 3.38 12.96
C TYR A 106 2.92 2.20 12.78
N ARG A 107 2.36 1.00 12.61
CA ARG A 107 3.13 -0.23 12.46
C ARG A 107 2.71 -1.03 11.24
N VAL A 108 3.66 -1.76 10.68
CA VAL A 108 3.41 -2.75 9.63
C VAL A 108 3.54 -4.15 10.22
N LEU A 109 2.61 -5.03 9.89
CA LEU A 109 2.74 -6.47 10.14
C LEU A 109 3.68 -7.06 9.09
N TRP A 110 4.73 -7.73 9.52
CA TRP A 110 5.66 -8.39 8.61
C TRP A 110 6.24 -9.65 9.25
N ARG A 111 5.96 -10.82 8.66
CA ARG A 111 6.55 -12.11 9.02
C ARG A 111 6.48 -12.41 10.53
N GLY A 112 5.34 -12.12 11.15
CA GLY A 112 5.10 -12.38 12.58
C GLY A 112 5.62 -11.32 13.55
N ALA A 113 6.14 -10.21 13.06
CA ALA A 113 6.55 -9.05 13.85
C ALA A 113 5.83 -7.77 13.44
N LEU A 114 5.74 -6.84 14.38
CA LEU A 114 5.14 -5.52 14.24
C LEU A 114 6.26 -4.49 14.25
N HIS A 115 6.51 -3.89 13.09
CA HIS A 115 7.59 -2.93 12.93
C HIS A 115 7.05 -1.52 12.95
N ARG A 116 7.59 -0.67 13.82
CA ARG A 116 7.26 0.75 13.84
C ARG A 116 7.76 1.40 12.56
N TRP A 117 6.94 2.23 11.95
CA TRP A 117 7.36 3.05 10.82
C TRP A 117 7.91 4.39 11.27
N THR A 118 9.05 4.78 10.69
CA THR A 118 9.61 6.13 10.74
C THR A 118 9.98 6.59 9.31
N PRO A 119 10.20 7.89 9.10
CA PRO A 119 10.69 8.39 7.81
C PRO A 119 12.04 7.78 7.37
N GLU A 120 12.88 7.37 8.31
CA GLU A 120 14.20 6.76 8.07
C GLU A 120 14.13 5.26 7.83
N GLY A 121 13.07 4.59 8.28
CA GLY A 121 12.97 3.14 8.19
C GLY A 121 11.99 2.50 9.15
N TYR A 122 12.11 1.19 9.27
CA TYR A 122 11.38 0.40 10.24
C TYR A 122 12.24 0.17 11.48
N THR A 123 11.63 0.32 12.66
CA THR A 123 12.31 0.18 13.95
C THR A 123 11.45 -0.60 14.95
N ASP A 124 12.00 -0.83 16.15
CA ASP A 124 11.28 -1.35 17.30
C ASP A 124 10.42 -2.59 17.01
N PRO A 125 10.99 -3.69 16.46
CA PRO A 125 10.21 -4.89 16.16
C PRO A 125 9.64 -5.50 17.43
N VAL A 126 8.33 -5.75 17.43
CA VAL A 126 7.61 -6.41 18.52
C VAL A 126 6.95 -7.67 17.98
N ALA A 127 7.15 -8.81 18.64
CA ALA A 127 6.51 -10.06 18.21
C ALA A 127 5.00 -9.96 18.33
N VAL A 128 4.25 -10.46 17.34
CA VAL A 128 2.78 -10.40 17.32
C VAL A 128 2.16 -10.95 18.61
N GLY A 129 2.68 -12.06 19.13
CA GLY A 129 2.16 -12.69 20.35
C GLY A 129 2.53 -12.01 21.68
N SER A 130 3.27 -10.89 21.64
CA SER A 130 3.67 -10.15 22.85
C SER A 130 2.73 -9.00 23.20
N LEU A 131 1.79 -8.67 22.32
CA LEU A 131 0.75 -7.67 22.54
C LEU A 131 -0.62 -8.35 22.47
N ASP A 132 -1.55 -7.89 23.31
CA ASP A 132 -2.94 -8.34 23.30
C ASP A 132 -3.77 -7.40 22.42
N ILE A 133 -3.86 -7.72 21.12
CA ILE A 133 -4.53 -6.89 20.11
C ILE A 133 -5.63 -7.71 19.42
N ASP A 134 -6.88 -7.40 19.75
CA ASP A 134 -8.05 -8.02 19.09
C ASP A 134 -8.38 -7.34 17.75
N GLU A 135 -8.34 -6.01 17.74
CA GLU A 135 -8.68 -5.17 16.58
C GLU A 135 -7.74 -3.98 16.47
N ALA A 136 -7.46 -3.56 15.23
CA ALA A 136 -6.65 -2.39 14.95
C ALA A 136 -7.33 -1.45 13.93
N VAL A 137 -6.98 -0.16 14.00
CA VAL A 137 -7.35 0.82 12.97
C VAL A 137 -6.40 0.63 11.79
N VAL A 138 -6.93 0.26 10.63
CA VAL A 138 -6.09 -0.11 9.48
C VAL A 138 -5.89 1.09 8.56
N LEU A 139 -4.63 1.36 8.20
CA LEU A 139 -4.27 2.44 7.27
C LEU A 139 -4.27 1.95 5.83
N THR A 140 -3.81 0.72 5.58
CA THR A 140 -3.87 0.11 4.26
C THR A 140 -5.32 -0.06 3.82
N PRO A 141 -5.77 0.57 2.72
CA PRO A 141 -7.16 0.46 2.28
C PRO A 141 -7.52 -0.99 1.95
N ASP A 142 -8.78 -1.34 2.18
CA ASP A 142 -9.26 -2.72 2.05
C ASP A 142 -8.94 -3.40 0.70
N PRO A 143 -9.02 -2.74 -0.48
CA PRO A 143 -8.60 -3.36 -1.75
C PRO A 143 -7.13 -3.79 -1.77
N SER A 144 -6.26 -3.02 -1.10
CA SER A 144 -4.85 -3.37 -0.95
C SER A 144 -4.65 -4.47 0.10
N VAL A 145 -5.45 -4.51 1.17
CA VAL A 145 -5.47 -5.63 2.13
C VAL A 145 -5.88 -6.93 1.41
N VAL A 146 -6.92 -6.89 0.57
CA VAL A 146 -7.33 -8.03 -0.26
C VAL A 146 -6.21 -8.46 -1.19
N ALA A 147 -5.58 -7.53 -1.91
CA ALA A 147 -4.46 -7.87 -2.80
C ALA A 147 -3.33 -8.59 -2.04
N LEU A 148 -2.95 -8.10 -0.85
CA LEU A 148 -1.95 -8.72 0.01
C LEU A 148 -2.37 -10.13 0.45
N ARG A 149 -3.63 -10.30 0.89
CA ARG A 149 -4.19 -11.59 1.30
C ARG A 149 -4.17 -12.63 0.18
N HIS A 150 -4.39 -12.20 -1.06
CA HIS A 150 -4.35 -13.06 -2.26
C HIS A 150 -2.95 -13.14 -2.90
N GLY A 151 -1.89 -12.87 -2.13
CA GLY A 151 -0.51 -13.19 -2.50
C GLY A 151 0.20 -12.12 -3.33
N TYR A 152 -0.26 -10.87 -3.31
CA TYR A 152 0.50 -9.77 -3.89
C TYR A 152 1.87 -9.62 -3.18
N PRO A 153 3.01 -9.75 -3.89
CA PRO A 153 4.33 -9.75 -3.27
C PRO A 153 4.81 -8.33 -3.02
N ILE A 154 4.34 -7.74 -1.91
CA ILE A 154 4.65 -6.34 -1.59
C ILE A 154 6.13 -6.13 -1.27
N VAL A 155 6.66 -4.98 -1.72
CA VAL A 155 8.03 -4.57 -1.44
C VAL A 155 8.11 -3.69 -0.19
N VAL A 156 8.93 -4.12 0.76
CA VAL A 156 9.24 -3.39 2.00
C VAL A 156 10.70 -2.96 2.03
N HIS A 157 10.99 -1.85 2.72
CA HIS A 157 12.33 -1.30 2.83
C HIS A 157 13.27 -2.25 3.62
N PRO A 158 14.55 -2.39 3.23
CA PRO A 158 15.48 -3.33 3.88
C PRO A 158 15.70 -3.12 5.38
N SER A 159 15.41 -1.93 5.92
CA SER A 159 15.50 -1.68 7.37
C SER A 159 14.54 -2.51 8.20
N ILE A 160 13.51 -3.12 7.60
CA ILE A 160 12.61 -4.04 8.29
C ILE A 160 13.33 -5.34 8.72
N GLY A 161 14.45 -5.67 8.06
CA GLY A 161 15.18 -6.91 8.27
C GLY A 161 14.42 -8.14 7.74
N ASP A 162 15.14 -9.26 7.62
CA ASP A 162 14.48 -10.56 7.57
C ASP A 162 14.14 -10.94 9.02
N ALA A 163 12.85 -11.18 9.31
CA ALA A 163 12.44 -11.75 10.59
C ALA A 163 13.29 -13.01 10.84
N SER A 164 14.09 -12.97 11.92
CA SER A 164 14.94 -14.08 12.35
C SER A 164 14.12 -15.15 13.07
#